data_AF-A0AAV5WIR8-F1
#
_entry.id   AF-A0AAV5WIR8-F1
#
_cell.length_a   1.000
_cell.length_b   1.000
_cell.length_c   1.000
_cell.angle_alpha   90.00
_cell.angle_beta   90.00
_cell.angle_gamma   90.00
#
_symmetry.space_group_name_H-M   'P 1'
#
loop_
_entity.id
_entity.type
_entity.pdbx_description
1 polymer ?
#
loop_
_entity_poly.entity_id
_entity_poly.type
_entity_poly.pdbx_seq_one_letter_code
_entity_poly.pdbx_strand_id
1 'polypeptide(L)'
;GTRPSTLRAASRLLDESTMDALAAIESWKRMSSELSDVSNDAVVPAISKAFEAICTVMRPQADPLRVERSLSALLHERNFSLQYDNQRDEPIRNLTYRLVDAVYLILSQLNAARNELVKHGHSNHTQTNIHSVAAVNPVSRTDRSLDAHQVDAFNNNDLAPSKVKSELDGEETANAPGATRLSIFQTSGLR
;
A
#
# COMPACT_ATOMS: atom_id res chain seq x y z
N GLY A 1 21.65 33.55 -26.21
CA GLY A 1 20.66 32.52 -25.86
C GLY A 1 21.33 31.17 -25.86
N THR A 2 21.51 30.54 -24.70
CA THR A 2 22.30 29.31 -24.50
C THR A 2 21.74 28.50 -23.31
N ARG A 3 20.42 28.25 -23.28
CA ARG A 3 19.74 27.57 -22.16
C ARG A 3 18.98 26.24 -22.43
N PRO A 4 18.84 25.70 -23.66
CA PRO A 4 18.11 24.43 -23.82
C PRO A 4 18.96 23.15 -23.62
N SER A 5 20.29 23.23 -23.63
CA SER A 5 21.17 22.03 -23.54
C SER A 5 21.36 21.53 -22.10
N THR A 6 21.46 22.43 -21.13
CA THR A 6 21.67 22.08 -19.71
C THR A 6 20.45 21.43 -19.08
N LEU A 7 19.24 21.88 -19.42
CA LEU A 7 17.98 21.26 -18.93
C LEU A 7 17.80 19.83 -19.45
N ARG A 8 18.16 19.54 -20.71
CA ARG A 8 18.10 18.17 -21.26
C ARG A 8 19.14 17.24 -20.63
N ALA A 9 20.34 17.75 -20.35
CA ALA A 9 21.38 16.97 -19.67
C ALA A 9 20.97 16.63 -18.23
N ALA A 10 20.43 17.60 -17.48
CA ALA A 10 19.93 17.37 -16.13
C ALA A 10 18.75 16.38 -16.09
N SER A 11 17.81 16.47 -17.04
CA SER A 11 16.71 15.49 -17.16
C SER A 11 17.23 14.07 -17.40
N ARG A 12 18.23 13.90 -18.28
CA ARG A 12 18.82 12.57 -18.55
C ARG A 12 19.54 11.98 -17.35
N LEU A 13 20.26 12.79 -16.59
CA LEU A 13 20.95 12.34 -15.38
C LEU A 13 19.96 11.92 -14.28
N LEU A 14 18.83 12.63 -14.16
CA LEU A 14 17.74 12.25 -13.26
C LEU A 14 17.08 10.94 -13.71
N ASP A 15 16.86 10.76 -15.01
CA ASP A 15 16.29 9.53 -15.56
C ASP A 15 17.21 8.32 -15.32
N GLU A 16 18.52 8.46 -15.55
CA GLU A 16 19.51 7.39 -15.35
C GLU A 16 19.63 7.01 -13.86
N SER A 17 19.75 8.00 -12.98
CA SER A 17 19.77 7.81 -11.52
C SER A 17 18.50 7.12 -10.99
N THR A 18 17.34 7.45 -11.57
CA THR A 18 16.06 6.82 -11.20
C THR A 18 15.99 5.36 -11.66
N MET A 19 16.54 5.04 -12.84
CA MET A 19 16.60 3.67 -13.34
C MET A 19 17.54 2.79 -12.52
N ASP A 20 18.69 3.31 -12.11
CA ASP A 20 19.61 2.60 -11.21
C ASP A 20 18.97 2.33 -9.84
N ALA A 21 18.26 3.32 -9.29
CA ALA A 21 17.52 3.16 -8.04
C ALA A 21 16.42 2.10 -8.17
N LEU A 22 15.65 2.12 -9.27
CA LEU A 22 14.63 1.10 -9.55
C LEU A 22 15.22 -0.30 -9.66
N ALA A 23 16.35 -0.47 -10.35
CA ALA A 23 17.02 -1.76 -10.48
C ALA A 23 17.48 -2.30 -9.12
N ALA A 24 18.04 -1.43 -8.27
CA ALA A 24 18.37 -1.79 -6.89
C ALA A 24 17.11 -2.22 -6.13
N ILE A 25 16.05 -1.41 -6.13
CA ILE A 25 14.79 -1.72 -5.43
C ILE A 25 14.19 -3.04 -5.92
N GLU A 26 14.22 -3.33 -7.22
CA GLU A 26 13.74 -4.61 -7.77
C GLU A 26 14.56 -5.81 -7.29
N SER A 27 15.88 -5.66 -7.13
CA SER A 27 16.72 -6.69 -6.52
C SER A 27 16.34 -6.93 -5.05
N TRP A 28 16.13 -5.85 -4.28
CA TRP A 28 15.72 -5.95 -2.87
C TRP A 28 14.32 -6.54 -2.71
N LYS A 29 13.39 -6.21 -3.63
CA LYS A 29 12.08 -6.84 -3.73
C LYS A 29 12.21 -8.36 -3.92
N ARG A 30 13.07 -8.80 -4.86
CA ARG A 30 13.28 -10.24 -5.10
C ARG A 30 13.78 -10.94 -3.84
N MET A 31 14.84 -10.42 -3.22
CA MET A 31 15.43 -10.98 -2.00
C MET A 31 14.44 -11.03 -0.84
N SER A 32 13.69 -9.95 -0.61
CA SER A 32 12.71 -9.90 0.48
C SER A 32 11.50 -10.81 0.24
N SER A 33 11.09 -11.00 -1.02
CA SER A 33 10.06 -11.98 -1.38
C SER A 33 10.54 -13.40 -1.11
N GLU A 34 11.73 -13.77 -1.58
CA GLU A 34 12.32 -15.10 -1.33
C GLU A 34 12.47 -15.37 0.17
N LEU A 35 12.90 -14.36 0.94
CA LEU A 35 13.00 -14.46 2.39
C LEU A 35 11.62 -14.64 3.05
N SER A 36 10.59 -13.95 2.54
CA SER A 36 9.22 -14.05 3.05
C SER A 36 8.60 -15.43 2.84
N ASP A 37 9.05 -16.18 1.83
CA ASP A 37 8.54 -17.53 1.55
C ASP A 37 9.09 -18.58 2.54
N VAL A 38 10.23 -18.29 3.17
CA VAL A 38 10.94 -19.25 4.05
C VAL A 38 11.01 -18.81 5.52
N SER A 39 10.78 -17.53 5.80
CA SER A 39 10.88 -16.96 7.14
C SER A 39 9.54 -17.04 7.88
N ASN A 40 9.60 -17.44 9.15
CA ASN A 40 8.47 -17.34 10.08
C ASN A 40 8.42 -16.00 10.83
N ASP A 41 9.36 -15.09 10.54
CA ASP A 41 9.43 -13.79 11.19
C ASP A 41 8.38 -12.83 10.59
N ALA A 42 7.44 -12.40 11.44
CA ALA A 42 6.36 -11.49 11.06
C ALA A 42 6.81 -10.16 10.44
N VAL A 43 8.04 -9.68 10.65
CA VAL A 43 8.52 -8.42 10.06
C VAL A 43 8.84 -8.58 8.58
N VAL A 44 9.21 -9.79 8.15
CA VAL A 44 9.70 -10.05 6.79
C VAL A 44 8.60 -9.83 5.75
N PRO A 45 7.37 -10.35 5.91
CA PRO A 45 6.25 -10.04 5.00
C PRO A 45 5.99 -8.53 4.85
N ALA A 46 6.03 -7.77 5.95
CA ALA A 46 5.83 -6.32 5.91
C ALA A 46 6.93 -5.60 5.09
N ILE A 47 8.20 -6.00 5.25
CA ILE A 47 9.32 -5.47 4.44
C ILE A 47 9.14 -5.83 2.97
N SER A 48 8.78 -7.08 2.67
CA SER A 48 8.55 -7.56 1.31
C SER A 48 7.46 -6.74 0.61
N LYS A 49 6.34 -6.50 1.31
CA LYS A 49 5.26 -5.64 0.80
C LYS A 49 5.68 -4.18 0.64
N ALA A 50 6.58 -3.67 1.48
CA ALA A 50 7.10 -2.32 1.32
C ALA A 50 7.87 -2.18 0.00
N PHE A 51 8.76 -3.11 -0.31
CA PHE A 51 9.49 -3.11 -1.59
C PHE A 51 8.57 -3.32 -2.79
N GLU A 52 7.54 -4.17 -2.68
CA GLU A 52 6.53 -4.34 -3.73
C GLU A 52 5.80 -3.02 -4.03
N ALA A 53 5.41 -2.28 -2.99
CA ALA A 53 4.75 -0.99 -3.12
C ALA A 53 5.69 0.06 -3.75
N ILE A 54 6.94 0.15 -3.29
CA ILE A 54 7.94 1.08 -3.86
C ILE A 54 8.11 0.80 -5.36
N CYS A 55 8.37 -0.45 -5.74
CA CYS A 55 8.49 -0.85 -7.15
C CYS A 55 7.26 -0.46 -7.97
N THR A 56 6.06 -0.64 -7.44
CA THR A 56 4.83 -0.33 -8.17
C THR A 56 4.66 1.17 -8.37
N VAL A 57 4.90 1.97 -7.32
CA VAL A 57 4.71 3.43 -7.36
C VAL A 57 5.77 4.12 -8.20
N MET A 58 7.02 3.68 -8.11
CA MET A 58 8.15 4.29 -8.82
C MET A 58 8.18 3.95 -10.31
N ARG A 59 7.42 2.95 -10.76
CA ARG A 59 7.36 2.58 -12.18
C ARG A 59 6.75 3.72 -13.01
N PRO A 60 7.40 4.11 -14.13
CA PRO A 60 6.82 5.02 -15.10
C PRO A 60 5.47 4.49 -15.56
N GLN A 61 4.48 5.38 -15.68
CA GLN A 61 3.13 5.04 -16.14
C GLN A 61 2.42 3.96 -15.31
N ALA A 62 2.80 3.78 -14.04
CA ALA A 62 2.08 2.88 -13.15
C ALA A 62 0.58 3.21 -13.14
N ASP A 63 -0.25 2.17 -13.30
CA ASP A 63 -1.71 2.23 -13.22
C ASP A 63 -2.13 2.71 -11.81
N PRO A 64 -2.92 3.79 -11.68
CA PRO A 64 -3.39 4.30 -10.39
C PRO A 64 -4.07 3.24 -9.52
N LEU A 65 -4.88 2.36 -10.11
CA LEU A 65 -5.57 1.31 -9.35
C LEU A 65 -4.57 0.28 -8.80
N ARG A 66 -3.53 -0.04 -9.55
CA ARG A 66 -2.46 -0.93 -9.11
C ARG A 66 -1.65 -0.29 -7.98
N VAL A 67 -1.41 1.02 -8.04
CA VAL A 67 -0.75 1.77 -6.97
C VAL A 67 -1.59 1.71 -5.69
N GLU A 68 -2.88 2.05 -5.77
CA GLU A 68 -3.79 2.01 -4.61
C GLU A 68 -3.84 0.62 -3.97
N ARG A 69 -4.02 -0.44 -4.79
CA ARG A 69 -3.99 -1.82 -4.29
C ARG A 69 -2.68 -2.18 -3.59
N SER A 70 -1.55 -1.72 -4.11
CA SER A 70 -0.24 -2.01 -3.52
C SER A 70 -0.07 -1.29 -2.17
N LEU A 71 -0.54 -0.05 -2.06
CA LEU A 71 -0.54 0.70 -0.80
C LEU A 71 -1.48 0.07 0.23
N SER A 72 -2.67 -0.35 -0.18
CA SER A 72 -3.61 -1.07 0.70
C SER A 72 -3.04 -2.42 1.17
N ALA A 73 -2.40 -3.17 0.28
CA ALA A 73 -1.75 -4.43 0.63
C ALA A 73 -0.61 -4.23 1.64
N LEU A 74 0.21 -3.19 1.46
CA LEU A 74 1.26 -2.81 2.42
C LEU A 74 0.68 -2.50 3.80
N LEU A 75 -0.35 -1.64 3.85
CA LEU A 75 -0.96 -1.25 5.11
C LEU A 75 -1.61 -2.45 5.82
N HIS A 76 -2.29 -3.31 5.07
CA HIS A 76 -2.90 -4.52 5.58
C HIS A 76 -1.85 -5.47 6.18
N GLU A 77 -0.80 -5.80 5.41
CA GLU A 77 0.26 -6.69 5.85
C GLU A 77 1.00 -6.15 7.07
N ARG A 78 1.31 -4.85 7.09
CA ARG A 78 1.95 -4.20 8.25
C ARG A 78 1.11 -4.35 9.51
N ASN A 79 -0.20 -4.11 9.41
CA ASN A 79 -1.10 -4.24 10.56
C ASN A 79 -1.25 -5.69 11.02
N PHE A 80 -1.34 -6.62 10.07
CA PHE A 80 -1.34 -8.05 10.35
C PHE A 80 -0.05 -8.47 11.06
N SER A 81 1.10 -8.13 10.49
CA SER A 81 2.43 -8.42 11.04
C SER A 81 2.56 -7.92 12.48
N LEU A 82 2.23 -6.65 12.75
CA LEU A 82 2.29 -6.09 14.11
C LEU A 82 1.34 -6.73 15.11
N GLN A 83 0.19 -7.21 14.66
CA GLN A 83 -0.79 -7.86 15.52
C GLN A 83 -0.26 -9.20 16.04
N TYR A 84 0.43 -9.96 15.18
CA TYR A 84 0.95 -11.30 15.50
C TYR A 84 2.43 -11.32 15.90
N ASP A 85 3.07 -10.15 15.94
CA ASP A 85 4.45 -9.99 16.34
C ASP A 85 4.59 -9.87 17.88
N ASN A 86 5.09 -10.95 18.50
CA ASN A 86 5.37 -11.02 19.94
C ASN A 86 6.63 -10.26 20.39
N GLN A 87 7.46 -9.76 19.47
CA GLN A 87 8.70 -9.03 19.75
C GLN A 87 8.68 -7.62 19.15
N ARG A 88 7.49 -7.06 18.87
CA ARG A 88 7.33 -5.74 18.23
C ARG A 88 7.95 -4.56 19.02
N ASP A 89 8.17 -4.74 20.32
CA ASP A 89 8.79 -3.74 21.20
C ASP A 89 10.33 -3.83 21.18
N GLU A 90 10.90 -4.84 20.51
CA GLU A 90 12.33 -4.91 20.27
C GLU A 90 12.78 -3.70 19.42
N PRO A 91 13.84 -2.98 19.80
CA PRO A 91 14.20 -1.71 19.17
C PRO A 91 14.41 -1.77 17.65
N ILE A 92 15.10 -2.80 17.14
CA ILE A 92 15.38 -2.94 15.71
C ILE A 92 14.08 -3.24 14.95
N ARG A 93 13.22 -4.10 15.50
CA ARG A 93 11.93 -4.45 14.93
C ARG A 93 10.98 -3.25 14.92
N ASN A 94 10.93 -2.49 16.02
CA ASN A 94 10.16 -1.25 16.09
C ASN A 94 10.63 -0.22 15.04
N LEU A 95 11.95 -0.04 14.90
CA LEU A 95 12.53 0.82 13.87
C LEU A 95 12.13 0.35 12.46
N THR A 96 12.13 -0.96 12.24
CA THR A 96 11.76 -1.55 10.94
C THR A 96 10.29 -1.28 10.60
N TYR A 97 9.36 -1.45 11.54
CA TYR A 97 7.96 -1.09 11.31
C TYR A 97 7.78 0.41 11.07
N ARG A 98 8.50 1.26 11.80
CA ARG A 98 8.47 2.71 11.56
C ARG A 98 9.01 3.09 10.19
N LEU A 99 10.01 2.36 9.68
CA LEU A 99 10.51 2.53 8.32
C LEU A 99 9.43 2.14 7.30
N VAL A 100 8.74 1.02 7.52
CA VAL A 100 7.60 0.61 6.67
C VAL A 100 6.48 1.66 6.68
N ASP A 101 6.17 2.24 7.85
CA ASP A 101 5.19 3.34 7.96
C ASP A 101 5.64 4.58 7.17
N ALA A 102 6.92 4.96 7.29
CA ALA A 102 7.47 6.09 6.55
C ALA A 102 7.38 5.86 5.03
N VAL A 103 7.69 4.65 4.56
CA VAL A 103 7.53 4.26 3.14
C VAL A 103 6.08 4.44 2.72
N TYR A 104 5.11 3.88 3.46
CA TYR A 104 3.69 4.02 3.14
C TYR A 104 3.27 5.50 3.02
N LEU A 105 3.67 6.34 3.98
CA LEU A 105 3.33 7.75 3.99
C LEU A 105 3.91 8.50 2.80
N ILE A 106 5.20 8.30 2.51
CA ILE A 106 5.89 8.95 1.38
C ILE A 106 5.24 8.53 0.06
N LEU A 107 5.00 7.24 -0.15
CA LEU A 107 4.39 6.74 -1.38
C LEU A 107 2.94 7.24 -1.55
N SER A 108 2.18 7.33 -0.45
CA SER A 108 0.82 7.87 -0.47
C SER A 108 0.80 9.35 -0.85
N GLN A 109 1.71 10.14 -0.30
CA GLN A 109 1.87 11.56 -0.65
C GLN A 109 2.30 11.73 -2.11
N LEU A 110 3.25 10.91 -2.58
CA LEU A 110 3.69 10.93 -3.97
C LEU A 110 2.54 10.59 -4.93
N ASN A 111 1.74 9.57 -4.60
CA ASN A 111 0.56 9.19 -5.39
C ASN A 111 -0.48 10.32 -5.43
N ALA A 112 -0.76 10.96 -4.28
CA ALA A 112 -1.66 12.11 -4.23
C ALA A 112 -1.15 13.27 -5.08
N ALA A 113 0.13 13.63 -4.97
CA ALA A 113 0.75 14.70 -5.77
C ALA A 113 0.68 14.39 -7.28
N ARG A 114 0.92 13.13 -7.67
CA ARG A 114 0.80 12.68 -9.07
C ARG A 114 -0.63 12.83 -9.58
N ASN A 115 -1.63 12.47 -8.80
CA ASN A 115 -3.04 12.60 -9.17
C ASN A 115 -3.47 14.06 -9.32
N GLU A 116 -2.98 14.96 -8.46
CA GLU A 116 -3.26 16.40 -8.60
C GLU A 116 -2.61 17.01 -9.84
N LEU A 117 -1.37 16.64 -10.16
CA LEU A 117 -0.70 17.05 -11.41
C LEU A 117 -1.48 16.62 -12.66
N VAL A 118 -2.03 15.40 -12.66
CA VAL A 118 -2.88 14.90 -13.74
C VAL A 118 -4.13 15.76 -13.86
N LYS A 119 -4.85 16.05 -12.76
CA LYS A 119 -6.06 16.89 -12.79
C LYS A 119 -5.78 18.31 -13.32
N HIS A 120 -4.71 18.95 -12.87
CA HIS A 120 -4.34 20.30 -13.30
C HIS A 120 -3.79 20.34 -14.74
N GLY A 121 -3.08 19.30 -15.19
CA GLY A 121 -2.63 19.17 -16.57
C GLY A 121 -3.79 19.08 -17.57
N HIS A 122 -4.88 18.41 -17.19
CA HIS A 122 -6.11 18.36 -18.00
C HIS A 122 -6.89 19.68 -17.95
N SER A 123 -6.88 20.41 -16.82
CA SER A 123 -7.56 21.71 -16.69
C SER A 123 -6.97 22.82 -17.58
N ASN A 124 -5.68 22.75 -17.92
CA ASN A 124 -5.03 23.74 -18.78
C ASN A 124 -5.27 23.50 -20.28
N HIS A 125 -5.74 22.31 -20.68
CA HIS A 125 -6.02 22.01 -22.09
C HIS A 125 -7.44 22.39 -22.51
N THR A 126 -8.40 22.45 -21.57
CA THR A 126 -9.79 22.80 -21.86
C THR A 126 -10.05 24.30 -21.99
N GLN A 127 -9.05 25.17 -21.75
CA GLN A 127 -9.20 26.63 -21.70
C GLN A 127 -8.53 27.36 -22.88
N THR A 128 -8.39 26.73 -24.04
CA THR A 128 -7.82 27.37 -25.26
C THR A 128 -8.73 27.40 -26.48
N ASN A 129 -10.05 27.18 -26.35
CA ASN A 129 -10.94 27.38 -27.51
C ASN A 129 -12.36 27.84 -27.14
N ILE A 130 -12.51 29.07 -26.65
CA ILE A 130 -13.78 29.80 -26.80
C ILE A 130 -13.44 31.26 -27.11
N HIS A 131 -13.22 31.58 -28.38
CA HIS A 131 -13.59 32.86 -28.99
C HIS A 131 -13.85 32.63 -30.49
N SER A 132 -14.98 33.17 -30.98
CA SER A 132 -15.49 33.17 -32.37
C SER A 132 -16.15 31.86 -32.85
N VAL A 133 -17.41 31.78 -33.35
CA VAL A 133 -18.27 32.72 -34.07
C VAL A 133 -19.77 32.36 -33.84
N ALA A 134 -20.62 33.37 -33.98
CA ALA A 134 -22.09 33.38 -33.93
C ALA A 134 -22.87 32.22 -34.58
N ALA A 135 -23.97 31.80 -33.92
CA ALA A 135 -25.23 31.39 -34.52
C ALA A 135 -26.36 31.48 -33.45
N VAL A 136 -27.24 32.48 -33.52
CA VAL A 136 -28.65 32.40 -33.99
C VAL A 136 -29.66 31.85 -32.93
N ASN A 137 -30.53 32.78 -32.51
CA ASN A 137 -31.90 32.66 -31.96
C ASN A 137 -32.21 31.85 -30.67
N PRO A 138 -32.83 32.50 -29.66
CA PRO A 138 -33.52 31.84 -28.55
C PRO A 138 -35.04 31.86 -28.77
N VAL A 139 -35.66 30.73 -29.11
CA VAL A 139 -37.14 30.61 -29.08
C VAL A 139 -37.58 29.20 -28.70
N SER A 140 -38.51 29.18 -27.72
CA SER A 140 -39.48 28.12 -27.34
C SER A 140 -38.99 27.06 -26.35
N ARG A 141 -39.44 27.15 -25.08
CA ARG A 141 -40.67 26.53 -24.52
C ARG A 141 -40.54 25.01 -24.39
N THR A 142 -40.55 24.49 -23.16
CA THR A 142 -41.78 24.23 -22.39
C THR A 142 -41.45 23.80 -20.97
N ASP A 143 -41.99 24.53 -20.00
CA ASP A 143 -42.47 23.97 -18.74
C ASP A 143 -43.49 22.87 -19.03
N ARG A 144 -43.36 21.72 -18.35
CA ARG A 144 -44.51 20.94 -17.88
C ARG A 144 -44.11 20.02 -16.72
N SER A 145 -44.43 20.56 -15.56
CA SER A 145 -44.82 19.98 -14.28
C SER A 145 -45.74 18.74 -14.35
N LEU A 146 -45.68 17.94 -13.27
CA LEU A 146 -46.69 16.98 -12.73
C LEU A 146 -46.83 15.65 -13.49
N ASP A 147 -47.03 14.46 -12.90
CA ASP A 147 -47.47 13.99 -11.58
C ASP A 147 -47.11 12.47 -11.55
N ALA A 148 -46.52 11.92 -10.48
CA ALA A 148 -47.16 11.38 -9.27
C ALA A 148 -47.41 9.85 -9.29
N HIS A 149 -47.29 9.30 -8.08
CA HIS A 149 -47.76 8.01 -7.57
C HIS A 149 -46.95 6.73 -7.91
N GLN A 150 -46.26 6.17 -6.90
CA GLN A 150 -46.72 5.14 -5.92
C GLN A 150 -46.50 3.73 -6.53
N VAL A 151 -46.03 2.68 -5.87
CA VAL A 151 -46.26 2.19 -4.50
C VAL A 151 -45.20 1.10 -4.19
N ASP A 152 -44.99 0.87 -2.88
CA ASP A 152 -44.77 -0.42 -2.21
C ASP A 152 -43.50 -1.24 -2.51
N ALA A 153 -42.59 -1.31 -1.53
CA ALA A 153 -42.61 -2.26 -0.40
C ALA A 153 -42.09 -3.65 -0.78
N PHE A 154 -40.86 -3.94 -0.34
CA PHE A 154 -40.55 -5.25 0.22
C PHE A 154 -39.73 -5.06 1.49
N ASN A 155 -40.41 -5.41 2.58
CA ASN A 155 -39.93 -5.54 3.94
C ASN A 155 -39.56 -7.01 4.20
N ASN A 156 -38.82 -7.23 5.30
CA ASN A 156 -38.70 -8.46 6.11
C ASN A 156 -37.66 -9.52 5.71
N ASN A 157 -36.54 -9.56 6.44
CA ASN A 157 -36.33 -10.39 7.66
C ASN A 157 -34.82 -10.62 7.86
N ASP A 158 -34.20 -10.10 8.91
CA ASP A 158 -34.15 -10.67 10.27
C ASP A 158 -33.87 -12.17 10.32
N LEU A 159 -32.61 -12.54 10.58
CA LEU A 159 -32.27 -13.77 11.28
C LEU A 159 -31.08 -13.50 12.23
N ALA A 160 -31.37 -13.66 13.52
CA ALA A 160 -30.49 -13.43 14.67
C ALA A 160 -29.29 -14.40 14.76
N PRO A 161 -28.25 -14.07 15.56
CA PRO A 161 -27.09 -14.93 15.81
C PRO A 161 -27.43 -16.07 16.79
N SER A 162 -27.13 -17.31 16.38
CA SER A 162 -27.26 -18.49 17.23
C SER A 162 -26.04 -18.63 18.16
N LYS A 163 -26.31 -18.61 19.47
CA LYS A 163 -25.38 -19.01 20.52
C LYS A 163 -25.23 -20.53 20.51
N VAL A 164 -24.00 -21.03 20.39
CA VAL A 164 -23.67 -22.40 20.80
C VAL A 164 -22.70 -22.33 21.97
N LYS A 165 -23.23 -22.67 23.15
CA LYS A 165 -22.48 -23.11 24.32
C LYS A 165 -21.93 -24.51 24.02
N SER A 166 -20.66 -24.74 24.29
CA SER A 166 -20.14 -26.08 24.62
C SER A 166 -19.17 -25.94 25.78
N GLU A 167 -19.72 -26.14 26.98
CA GLU A 167 -19.00 -26.54 28.18
C GLU A 167 -18.55 -28.00 27.99
N LEU A 168 -17.27 -28.28 28.21
CA LEU A 168 -16.78 -29.61 28.59
C LEU A 168 -15.58 -29.36 29.52
N ASP A 169 -15.88 -29.43 30.81
CA ASP A 169 -14.94 -29.65 31.90
C ASP A 169 -14.40 -31.07 31.85
N GLY A 170 -13.16 -31.28 32.31
CA GLY A 170 -12.71 -32.61 32.75
C GLY A 170 -11.20 -32.88 32.71
N GLU A 171 -10.54 -32.61 33.84
CA GLU A 171 -9.42 -33.37 34.46
C GLU A 171 -8.01 -33.40 33.82
N GLU A 172 -7.19 -32.45 34.29
CA GLU A 172 -6.05 -32.66 35.21
C GLU A 172 -5.50 -34.10 35.39
N THR A 173 -4.22 -34.32 35.03
CA THR A 173 -3.23 -34.89 35.96
C THR A 173 -1.81 -34.49 35.55
N ALA A 174 -1.04 -34.16 36.58
CA ALA A 174 0.33 -33.67 36.57
C ALA A 174 1.39 -34.75 36.28
N ASN A 175 2.52 -34.37 35.67
CA ASN A 175 3.86 -34.47 36.30
C ASN A 175 4.98 -33.97 35.36
N ALA A 176 5.72 -32.96 35.81
CA ALA A 176 7.12 -32.72 35.45
C ALA A 176 8.02 -33.68 36.29
N PRO A 177 9.39 -33.66 36.25
CA PRO A 177 10.33 -32.86 35.45
C PRO A 177 11.45 -33.70 34.79
N GLY A 178 12.12 -33.16 33.77
CA GLY A 178 13.26 -33.81 33.11
C GLY A 178 14.30 -32.79 32.63
N ALA A 179 15.08 -32.26 33.58
CA ALA A 179 16.25 -31.46 33.28
C ALA A 179 17.31 -32.32 32.56
N THR A 180 17.68 -31.95 31.33
CA THR A 180 18.96 -32.37 30.74
C THR A 180 19.79 -31.13 30.45
N ARG A 181 20.71 -30.89 31.37
CA ARG A 181 21.82 -29.95 31.35
C ARG A 181 23.01 -30.69 30.74
N LEU A 182 23.66 -30.19 29.68
CA LEU A 182 25.02 -30.63 29.29
C LEU A 182 25.76 -29.57 28.44
N SER A 183 26.88 -29.11 29.02
CA SER A 183 28.16 -28.58 28.46
C SER A 183 28.13 -27.66 27.22
N ILE A 184 28.45 -26.37 27.34
CA ILE A 184 29.82 -25.79 27.35
C ILE A 184 30.72 -26.36 26.24
N PHE A 185 30.95 -25.57 25.18
CA PHE A 185 32.18 -25.60 24.40
C PHE A 185 32.82 -24.21 24.47
N GLN A 186 33.81 -24.09 25.36
CA GLN A 186 34.90 -23.14 25.21
C GLN A 186 35.95 -23.82 24.33
N THR A 187 36.32 -23.21 23.21
CA THR A 187 37.63 -23.42 22.61
C THR A 187 38.24 -22.08 22.29
N SER A 188 39.23 -21.73 23.11
CA SER A 188 40.29 -20.77 22.80
C SER A 188 41.09 -21.26 21.59
N GLY A 189 41.66 -20.33 20.83
CA GLY A 189 42.65 -20.61 19.77
C GLY A 189 42.74 -19.43 18.79
N LEU A 190 43.42 -18.34 19.11
CA LEU A 190 44.86 -18.13 18.82
C LEU A 190 45.25 -18.52 17.39
N ARG A 191 45.11 -17.57 16.46
CA ARG A 191 46.22 -17.04 15.65
C ARG A 191 45.83 -15.70 15.03
#